data_AF-G0PLG6-F1
#
_entry.id   AF-G0PLG6-F1
#
_cell.length_a   1.000
_cell.length_b   1.000
_cell.length_c   1.000
_cell.angle_alpha   90.00
_cell.angle_beta   90.00
_cell.angle_gamma   90.00
#
_symmetry.space_group_name_H-M   'P 1'
#
loop_
_entity.id
_entity.type
_entity.pdbx_description
1 polymer ?
#
loop_
_entity_poly.entity_id
_entity_poly.type
_entity_poly.pdbx_seq_one_letter_code
_entity_poly.pdbx_strand_id
1 'polypeptide(L)'
;MVLKVAILAEKYATDYTWYVDVILKLIRIAGNYVSEEIWYRVIQVVVNREDVQGYAAKTVFEALQNPTYHENMVKVEGYILGEFGNFIAGGERSRT
;
A
#
# COMPACT_ATOMS: atom_id res chain seq x y z
N MET A 1 1.79 -13.49 -14.55
CA MET A 1 2.84 -12.53 -14.96
C MET A 1 3.17 -11.50 -13.89
N VAL A 2 2.23 -11.09 -13.02
CA VAL A 2 2.47 -10.03 -12.03
C VAL A 2 3.41 -10.43 -10.87
N LEU A 3 3.42 -11.69 -10.46
CA LEU A 3 4.38 -12.24 -9.48
C LEU A 3 5.85 -11.96 -9.84
N LYS A 4 6.20 -12.06 -11.13
CA LYS A 4 7.56 -11.78 -11.60
C LYS A 4 7.90 -10.29 -11.48
N VAL A 5 6.92 -9.41 -11.66
CA VAL A 5 7.09 -7.96 -11.51
C VAL A 5 7.29 -7.60 -10.03
N ALA A 6 6.52 -8.20 -9.12
CA ALA A 6 6.70 -8.00 -7.68
C ALA A 6 8.08 -8.47 -7.20
N ILE A 7 8.52 -9.66 -7.62
CA ILE A 7 9.85 -10.20 -7.26
C ILE A 7 10.98 -9.33 -7.82
N LEU A 8 10.86 -8.86 -9.06
CA LEU A 8 11.86 -7.97 -9.66
C LEU A 8 11.87 -6.59 -8.98
N ALA A 9 10.69 -6.04 -8.66
CA ALA A 9 10.58 -4.77 -7.95
C ALA A 9 11.19 -4.87 -6.55
N GLU A 10 10.98 -5.97 -5.81
CA GLU A 10 11.63 -6.18 -4.52
C GLU A 10 13.16 -6.35 -4.62
N LYS A 11 13.63 -7.01 -5.68
CA LYS A 11 15.06 -7.31 -5.86
C LYS A 11 15.87 -6.09 -6.32
N TYR A 12 15.25 -5.18 -7.07
CA TYR A 12 15.92 -4.00 -7.64
C TYR A 12 15.49 -2.67 -7.02
N ALA A 13 14.59 -2.68 -6.03
CA ALA A 13 14.25 -1.49 -5.27
C ALA A 13 15.48 -1.02 -4.48
N THR A 14 16.03 0.12 -4.89
CA THR A 14 16.99 0.90 -4.09
C THR A 14 16.29 1.67 -2.96
N ASP A 15 14.97 1.86 -3.08
CA ASP A 15 14.11 2.51 -2.09
C ASP A 15 12.75 1.79 -2.05
N TYR A 16 12.31 1.41 -0.86
CA TYR A 16 11.05 0.69 -0.65
C TYR A 16 9.83 1.61 -0.64
N THR A 17 10.00 2.93 -0.50
CA THR A 17 8.91 3.90 -0.72
C THR A 17 8.44 3.86 -2.18
N TRP A 18 9.39 3.78 -3.12
CA TRP A 18 9.10 3.59 -4.54
C TRP A 18 8.40 2.27 -4.83
N TYR A 19 8.78 1.18 -4.13
CA TYR A 19 8.09 -0.10 -4.24
C TYR A 19 6.60 0.02 -3.85
N VAL A 20 6.32 0.68 -2.72
CA VAL A 20 4.95 0.92 -2.25
C VAL A 20 4.16 1.70 -3.29
N ASP A 21 4.73 2.78 -3.85
CA ASP A 21 4.05 3.58 -4.88
C ASP A 21 3.75 2.77 -6.15
N VAL A 22 4.73 1.99 -6.62
CA VAL A 22 4.58 1.17 -7.83
C VAL A 22 3.50 0.12 -7.64
N ILE A 23 3.48 -0.60 -6.50
CA ILE A 23 2.49 -1.65 -6.32
C ILE A 23 1.11 -1.09 -6.02
N LEU A 24 0.97 -0.01 -5.24
CA LEU A 24 -0.33 0.62 -5.03
C LEU A 24 -0.90 1.15 -6.37
N LYS A 25 -0.05 1.74 -7.21
CA LYS A 25 -0.46 2.16 -8.56
C LYS A 25 -0.82 0.96 -9.45
N LEU A 26 -0.10 -0.14 -9.33
CA LEU A 26 -0.40 -1.38 -10.04
C LEU A 26 -1.76 -1.95 -9.60
N ILE A 27 -2.06 -1.98 -8.30
CA ILE A 27 -3.34 -2.45 -7.77
C ILE A 27 -4.47 -1.55 -8.28
N ARG A 28 -4.25 -0.23 -8.29
CA ARG A 28 -5.22 0.74 -8.79
C ARG A 28 -5.51 0.58 -10.29
N ILE A 29 -4.50 0.29 -11.12
CA ILE A 29 -4.68 0.16 -12.57
C ILE A 29 -5.20 -1.22 -12.95
N ALA A 30 -4.65 -2.28 -12.34
CA ALA A 30 -4.99 -3.66 -12.67
C ALA A 30 -6.24 -4.15 -11.95
N GLY A 31 -6.66 -3.53 -10.84
CA GLY A 31 -7.91 -3.81 -10.12
C GLY A 31 -8.25 -5.29 -10.00
N ASN A 32 -9.20 -5.73 -10.84
CA ASN A 32 -9.75 -7.09 -10.85
C ASN A 32 -8.80 -8.15 -11.45
N TYR A 33 -7.72 -7.74 -12.14
CA TYR A 33 -6.69 -8.64 -12.66
C TYR A 33 -5.57 -8.91 -11.65
N VAL A 34 -5.61 -8.27 -10.48
CA VAL A 34 -4.67 -8.47 -9.39
C VAL A 34 -5.09 -9.71 -8.63
N SER A 35 -4.27 -10.76 -8.70
CA SER A 35 -4.42 -11.96 -7.86
C SER A 35 -4.18 -11.64 -6.39
N GLU A 36 -4.81 -12.42 -5.50
CA GLU A 36 -4.73 -12.19 -4.05
C GLU A 36 -3.29 -12.23 -3.52
N GLU A 37 -2.45 -13.07 -4.13
CA GLU A 37 -1.03 -13.22 -3.80
C GLU A 37 -0.25 -11.90 -3.83
N ILE A 38 -0.66 -10.94 -4.67
CA ILE A 38 0.04 -9.66 -4.84
C ILE A 38 -0.23 -8.76 -3.64
N TRP A 39 -1.49 -8.65 -3.21
CA TRP A 39 -1.83 -7.77 -2.09
C TRP A 39 -1.34 -8.33 -0.76
N TYR A 40 -1.34 -9.66 -0.59
CA TYR A 40 -0.66 -10.31 0.54
C TYR A 40 0.82 -9.96 0.60
N ARG A 41 1.50 -9.96 -0.56
CA ARG A 41 2.92 -9.65 -0.62
C ARG A 41 3.22 -8.21 -0.23
N VAL A 42 2.40 -7.25 -0.68
CA VAL A 42 2.53 -5.83 -0.29
C VAL A 42 2.45 -5.67 1.21
N ILE A 43 1.41 -6.25 1.82
CA ILE A 43 1.23 -6.20 3.27
C ILE A 43 2.46 -6.77 3.96
N GLN A 44 2.95 -7.93 3.53
CA GLN A 44 4.15 -8.53 4.10
C GLN A 44 5.37 -7.61 3.99
N VAL A 45 5.59 -6.94 2.87
CA VAL A 45 6.71 -6.00 2.70
C VAL A 45 6.59 -4.80 3.65
N VAL A 46 5.40 -4.19 3.73
CA VAL A 46 5.15 -3.03 4.60
C VAL A 46 5.28 -3.40 6.08
N VAL A 47 4.74 -4.54 6.50
CA VAL A 47 4.82 -5.01 7.89
C VAL A 47 6.26 -5.32 8.30
N ASN A 48 7.05 -5.93 7.42
CA ASN A 48 8.45 -6.26 7.74
C ASN A 48 9.41 -5.06 7.69
N ARG A 49 8.96 -3.89 7.24
CA ARG A 49 9.80 -2.71 7.01
C ARG A 49 9.20 -1.48 7.67
N GLU A 50 9.65 -1.20 8.89
CA GLU A 50 9.19 -0.06 9.69
C GLU A 50 9.42 1.30 9.01
N ASP A 51 10.48 1.40 8.20
CA ASP A 51 10.85 2.61 7.46
C ASP A 51 9.80 3.06 6.43
N VAL A 52 8.97 2.14 5.92
CA VAL A 52 7.93 2.46 4.92
C VAL A 52 6.51 2.47 5.47
N GLN A 53 6.28 2.05 6.72
CA GLN A 53 4.93 1.94 7.30
C GLN A 53 4.21 3.29 7.35
N GLY A 54 4.89 4.33 7.85
CA GLY A 54 4.31 5.67 7.92
C GLY A 54 4.02 6.28 6.55
N TYR A 55 4.90 6.05 5.58
CA TYR A 55 4.68 6.48 4.19
C TYR A 55 3.51 5.73 3.56
N ALA A 56 3.48 4.40 3.69
CA ALA A 56 2.41 3.56 3.18
C ALA A 56 1.04 3.99 3.74
N ALA A 57 0.95 4.21 5.06
CA ALA A 57 -0.28 4.68 5.72
C ALA A 57 -0.79 6.00 5.15
N LYS A 58 0.10 6.96 4.89
CA LYS A 58 -0.27 8.24 4.27
C LYS A 58 -0.71 8.05 2.82
N THR A 59 0.04 7.29 2.03
CA THR A 59 -0.25 7.07 0.61
C THR A 59 -1.59 6.34 0.40
N VAL A 60 -1.90 5.32 1.21
CA VAL A 60 -3.21 4.63 1.14
C VAL A 60 -4.36 5.53 1.61
N PHE A 61 -4.12 6.42 2.58
CA PHE A 61 -5.13 7.37 3.02
C PHE A 61 -5.49 8.37 1.92
N GLU A 62 -4.49 8.90 1.20
CA GLU A 62 -4.69 9.78 0.05
C GLU A 62 -5.34 9.03 -1.13
N ALA A 63 -4.97 7.76 -1.34
CA ALA A 63 -5.57 6.92 -2.37
C ALA A 63 -7.07 6.68 -2.14
N LEU A 64 -7.47 6.44 -0.88
CA LEU A 64 -8.86 6.18 -0.48
C LEU A 64 -9.79 7.40 -0.66
N GLN A 65 -9.22 8.62 -0.70
CA GLN A 65 -9.97 9.84 -1.01
C GLN A 65 -10.37 9.96 -2.50
N ASN A 66 -9.82 9.12 -3.38
CA ASN A 66 -10.18 9.11 -4.80
C ASN A 66 -11.39 8.18 -5.06
N PRO A 67 -12.34 8.57 -5.94
CA PRO A 67 -13.59 7.82 -6.17
C PRO A 67 -13.45 6.52 -6.98
N THR A 68 -12.23 6.01 -7.20
CA THR A 68 -11.97 4.76 -7.93
C THR A 68 -11.79 3.60 -6.97
N TYR A 69 -12.85 2.81 -6.77
CA TYR A 69 -12.87 1.70 -5.83
C TYR A 69 -12.72 0.36 -6.55
N HIS A 70 -11.61 -0.33 -6.27
CA HIS A 70 -11.44 -1.75 -6.56
C HIS A 70 -11.43 -2.52 -5.23
N GLU A 71 -12.10 -3.67 -5.17
CA GLU A 71 -12.23 -4.45 -3.93
C GLU A 71 -10.86 -4.78 -3.29
N ASN A 72 -9.89 -5.17 -4.13
CA ASN A 72 -8.52 -5.45 -3.69
C ASN A 72 -7.80 -4.22 -3.12
N MET A 73 -8.10 -3.03 -3.66
CA MET A 73 -7.54 -1.78 -3.15
C MET A 73 -8.09 -1.49 -1.76
N VAL A 74 -9.41 -1.58 -1.58
CA VAL A 74 -10.07 -1.34 -0.28
C VAL A 74 -9.56 -2.31 0.79
N LYS A 75 -9.32 -3.59 0.43
CA LYS A 75 -8.72 -4.57 1.36
C LYS A 75 -7.33 -4.16 1.84
N VAL A 76 -6.47 -3.70 0.92
CA VAL A 76 -5.11 -3.25 1.25
C VAL A 76 -5.12 -1.97 2.08
N GLU A 77 -5.90 -0.99 1.67
CA GLU A 77 -6.03 0.28 2.37
C GLU A 77 -6.58 0.06 3.78
N GLY A 78 -7.62 -0.77 3.93
CA GLY A 78 -8.20 -1.11 5.23
C GLY A 78 -7.21 -1.80 6.17
N TYR A 79 -6.40 -2.74 5.67
CA TYR A 79 -5.38 -3.41 6.49
C TYR A 79 -4.27 -2.45 6.93
N ILE A 80 -3.70 -1.69 5.98
CA ILE A 80 -2.60 -0.77 6.27
C ILE A 80 -3.06 0.35 7.20
N LEU A 81 -4.27 0.91 7.01
CA LEU A 81 -4.81 1.92 7.92
C LEU A 81 -5.19 1.37 9.29
N GLY A 82 -5.65 0.12 9.36
CA GLY A 82 -5.96 -0.55 10.63
C GLY A 82 -4.73 -0.76 11.50
N GLU A 83 -3.62 -1.23 10.90
CA GLU A 83 -2.37 -1.49 11.61
C GLU A 83 -1.54 -0.22 11.85
N PHE A 84 -1.47 0.68 10.85
CA PHE A 84 -0.54 1.81 10.82
C PHE A 84 -1.24 3.18 10.85
N GLY A 85 -2.53 3.23 11.17
CA GLY A 85 -3.29 4.48 11.28
C GLY A 85 -2.77 5.42 12.37
N ASN A 86 -2.05 4.89 13.36
CA ASN A 86 -1.38 5.68 14.40
C ASN A 86 -0.37 6.69 13.82
N PHE A 87 0.28 6.38 12.70
CA PHE A 87 1.24 7.29 12.06
C PHE A 87 0.59 8.52 11.44
N ILE A 88 -0.69 8.45 11.07
CA ILE A 88 -1.43 9.56 10.46
C ILE A 88 -2.42 10.23 11.43
N ALA A 89 -2.75 9.57 12.54
CA ALA A 89 -3.65 10.09 13.57
C ALA A 89 -3.13 11.34 14.31
N GLY A 90 -1.81 11.61 14.26
CA GLY A 90 -1.18 12.75 14.94
C GLY A 90 -1.18 14.08 14.18
N GLY A 91 -1.67 14.14 12.93
CA GLY A 91 -1.69 15.39 12.16
C GLY A 91 -2.90 16.26 12.50
N GLU A 92 -2.66 17.45 13.10
CA GLU A 92 -3.50 18.67 13.29
C GLU A 92 -5.05 18.65 13.37
N ARG A 93 -5.72 17.50 13.27
CA ARG A 93 -7.17 17.31 13.39
C ARG A 93 -7.58 16.51 14.64
N SER A 94 -6.61 15.98 15.40
CA SER A 94 -6.86 15.31 16.69
C SER A 94 -6.83 16.27 17.89
N ARG A 95 -7.05 17.56 17.66
CA ARG A 95 -7.24 18.58 18.70
C ARG A 95 -8.57 19.30 18.50
N THR A 96 -9.66 18.57 18.74
CA THR A 96 -10.99 19.16 19.03
C THR A 96 -11.69 18.29 20.04
#